data_AF-A0A258GWK3-F1
#
_entry.id   AF-A0A258GWK3-F1
#
_cell.length_a   1.000
_cell.length_b   1.000
_cell.length_c   1.000
_cell.angle_alpha   90.00
_cell.angle_beta   90.00
_cell.angle_gamma   90.00
#
_symmetry.space_group_name_H-M   'P 1'
#
loop_
_entity.id
_entity.type
_entity.pdbx_description
1 polymer ?
#
loop_
_entity_poly.entity_id
_entity_poly.type
_entity_poly.pdbx_seq_one_letter_code
_entity_poly.pdbx_strand_id
1 'polypeptide(L)'
;MAHAEPAHKGPIVTPPAHTDAYMDMASRRGMWKGFGHFTAWGCMLIILTVGYATFTLTMGIPWIGALIGFAAFGIIGGLLMGMGGAWVATVIGLSVLAVFIQVLIWLGSLLL
;
A
#
# COMPACT_ATOMS: atom_id res chain seq x y z
N MET A 1 -32.45 13.11 3.74
CA MET A 1 -32.36 13.89 4.98
C MET A 1 -31.38 13.16 5.88
N ALA A 2 -30.38 13.88 6.39
CA ALA A 2 -29.23 13.34 7.10
C ALA A 2 -29.64 12.69 8.43
N HIS A 3 -29.24 11.44 8.65
CA HIS A 3 -29.13 10.89 9.99
C HIS A 3 -27.66 11.02 10.38
N ALA A 4 -27.31 12.19 10.91
CA ALA A 4 -26.03 12.41 11.56
C ALA A 4 -26.01 11.57 12.84
N GLU A 5 -25.08 10.61 12.89
CA GLU A 5 -24.80 9.83 14.08
C GLU A 5 -24.17 10.78 15.13
N PRO A 6 -24.74 10.94 16.32
CA PRO A 6 -24.18 11.84 17.31
C PRO A 6 -22.87 11.24 17.83
N ALA A 7 -21.76 11.95 17.61
CA ALA A 7 -20.46 11.62 18.19
C ALA A 7 -20.57 11.59 19.72
N HIS A 8 -20.66 10.38 20.28
CA HIS A 8 -20.84 10.15 21.71
C HIS A 8 -19.55 10.52 22.48
N LYS A 9 -19.46 11.78 22.94
CA LYS A 9 -18.40 12.27 23.85
C LYS A 9 -18.74 12.03 25.32
N GLY A 10 -18.99 10.76 25.69
CA GLY A 10 -19.20 10.35 27.08
C GLY A 10 -17.97 9.65 27.66
N PRO A 11 -17.78 9.63 29.00
CA PRO A 11 -16.75 8.80 29.63
C PRO A 11 -16.99 7.33 29.28
N ILE A 12 -15.92 6.58 28.98
CA ILE A 12 -16.00 5.14 28.70
C ILE A 12 -16.33 4.42 30.01
N VAL A 13 -17.62 4.21 30.28
CA VAL A 13 -18.08 3.39 31.40
C VAL A 13 -18.03 1.93 30.94
N THR A 14 -17.23 1.09 31.59
CA THR A 14 -17.17 -0.35 31.29
C THR A 14 -18.52 -1.01 31.59
N PRO A 15 -19.18 -1.67 30.61
CA PRO A 15 -20.47 -2.33 30.83
C PRO A 15 -20.36 -3.55 31.76
N PRO A 16 -21.45 -3.92 32.47
CA PRO A 16 -21.51 -5.12 33.32
C PRO A 16 -21.20 -6.41 32.54
N ALA A 17 -20.59 -7.38 33.23
CA ALA A 17 -19.91 -8.57 32.69
C ALA A 17 -20.80 -9.63 31.97
N HIS A 18 -21.94 -9.26 31.37
CA HIS A 18 -22.86 -10.22 30.73
C HIS A 18 -23.66 -9.65 29.54
N THR A 19 -23.34 -8.45 29.03
CA THR A 19 -23.93 -7.92 27.80
C THR A 19 -22.94 -7.95 26.63
N ASP A 20 -22.37 -9.12 26.33
CA ASP A 20 -21.45 -9.31 25.19
C ASP A 20 -22.15 -9.23 23.83
N ALA A 21 -23.45 -9.49 23.76
CA ALA A 21 -24.21 -9.55 22.51
C ALA A 21 -24.44 -8.18 21.83
N TYR A 22 -24.26 -7.08 22.56
CA TYR A 22 -24.52 -5.71 22.06
C TYR A 22 -23.28 -4.81 22.04
N MET A 23 -22.08 -5.39 22.17
CA MET A 23 -20.84 -4.63 22.06
C MET A 23 -20.72 -4.04 20.65
N ASP A 24 -20.53 -2.72 20.55
CA ASP A 24 -20.37 -2.04 19.26
C ASP A 24 -19.16 -2.60 18.49
N MET A 25 -19.47 -3.37 17.46
CA MET A 25 -18.47 -3.98 16.58
C MET A 25 -18.07 -3.04 15.43
N ALA A 26 -18.67 -1.86 15.28
CA ALA A 26 -18.37 -0.96 14.17
C ALA A 26 -16.90 -0.51 14.20
N SER A 27 -16.41 -0.09 15.38
CA SER A 27 -15.02 0.30 15.59
C SER A 27 -14.04 -0.86 15.31
N ARG A 28 -14.33 -2.06 15.79
CA ARG A 28 -13.50 -3.27 15.60
C ARG A 28 -13.49 -3.76 14.17
N ARG A 29 -14.63 -3.73 13.49
CA ARG A 29 -14.77 -4.11 12.07
C ARG A 29 -14.06 -3.12 11.17
N GLY A 30 -14.12 -1.82 11.49
CA GLY A 30 -13.34 -0.78 10.82
C GLY A 30 -11.84 -1.01 10.96
N MET A 31 -11.37 -1.27 12.19
CA MET A 31 -9.96 -1.56 12.46
C MET A 31 -9.49 -2.82 11.73
N TRP A 32 -10.29 -3.89 11.73
CA TRP A 32 -9.93 -5.14 11.05
C TRP A 32 -9.89 -5.01 9.53
N LYS A 33 -10.84 -4.26 8.95
CA LYS A 33 -10.84 -3.94 7.52
C LYS A 33 -9.63 -3.08 7.14
N GLY A 34 -9.30 -2.07 7.95
CA GLY A 34 -8.12 -1.22 7.75
C GLY A 34 -6.82 -2.00 7.84
N PHE A 35 -6.69 -2.88 8.84
CA PHE A 35 -5.54 -3.78 8.99
C PHE A 35 -5.38 -4.67 7.77
N GLY A 36 -6.43 -5.38 7.34
CA GLY A 36 -6.37 -6.23 6.15
C GLY A 36 -5.97 -5.46 4.89
N HIS A 37 -6.48 -4.23 4.74
CA HIS A 37 -6.12 -3.39 3.60
C HIS A 37 -4.65 -2.94 3.65
N PHE A 38 -4.13 -2.58 4.83
CA PHE A 38 -2.72 -2.23 5.01
C PHE A 38 -1.80 -3.43 4.79
N THR A 39 -2.15 -4.61 5.29
CA THR A 39 -1.39 -5.84 5.08
C THR A 39 -1.33 -6.20 3.60
N ALA A 40 -2.45 -6.14 2.87
CA ALA A 40 -2.46 -6.35 1.43
C ALA A 40 -1.56 -5.34 0.69
N TRP A 41 -1.58 -4.08 1.14
CA TRP A 41 -0.72 -3.02 0.63
C TRP A 41 0.77 -3.33 0.83
N GLY A 42 1.16 -3.70 2.05
CA GLY A 42 2.53 -4.08 2.38
C GLY A 42 3.01 -5.32 1.63
N CYS A 43 2.19 -6.38 1.54
CA CYS A 43 2.54 -7.59 0.82
C CYS A 43 2.78 -7.31 -0.68
N MET A 44 1.96 -6.46 -1.30
CA MET A 44 2.14 -6.11 -2.70
C MET A 44 3.43 -5.33 -2.94
N LEU A 45 3.79 -4.41 -2.04
CA LEU A 45 5.09 -3.71 -2.11
C LEU A 45 6.28 -4.68 -2.00
N ILE A 46 6.18 -5.70 -1.15
CA ILE A 46 7.22 -6.71 -1.02
C ILE A 46 7.37 -7.49 -2.33
N ILE A 47 6.26 -7.94 -2.92
CA ILE A 47 6.27 -8.66 -4.21
C ILE A 47 6.90 -7.79 -5.31
N LEU A 48 6.53 -6.52 -5.40
CA LEU A 48 7.09 -5.59 -6.39
C LEU A 48 8.59 -5.37 -6.16
N THR A 49 9.01 -5.19 -4.92
CA THR A 49 10.42 -4.92 -4.58
C THR A 49 11.31 -6.14 -4.85
N VAL A 50 10.92 -7.30 -4.32
CA VAL A 50 11.66 -8.55 -4.51
C VAL A 50 11.63 -9.00 -5.96
N GLY A 51 10.46 -8.87 -6.62
CA GLY A 51 10.32 -9.14 -8.04
C GLY A 51 11.26 -8.28 -8.88
N TYR A 52 11.22 -6.96 -8.72
CA TYR A 52 12.08 -6.04 -9.45
C TYR A 52 13.57 -6.34 -9.22
N ALA A 53 13.98 -6.58 -7.96
CA ALA A 53 15.36 -6.93 -7.63
C ALA A 53 15.78 -8.26 -8.28
N THR A 54 14.89 -9.26 -8.32
CA THR A 54 15.18 -10.55 -8.94
C THR A 54 15.41 -10.39 -10.45
N PHE A 55 14.53 -9.69 -11.17
CA PHE A 55 14.68 -9.53 -12.61
C PHE A 55 15.88 -8.66 -13.02
N THR A 56 16.20 -7.62 -12.23
CA THR A 56 17.32 -6.73 -12.52
C THR A 56 18.68 -7.34 -12.15
N LEU A 57 18.77 -8.03 -11.01
CA LEU A 57 20.04 -8.57 -10.52
C LEU A 57 20.34 -9.98 -11.04
N THR A 58 19.34 -10.86 -11.09
CA THR A 58 19.58 -12.29 -11.39
C THR A 58 19.38 -12.65 -12.85
N MET A 59 18.40 -12.04 -13.53
CA MET A 59 18.08 -12.36 -14.92
C MET A 59 18.74 -11.40 -15.93
N GLY A 60 19.42 -10.36 -15.45
CA GLY A 60 20.13 -9.40 -16.30
C GLY A 60 19.23 -8.59 -17.22
N ILE A 61 17.93 -8.50 -16.93
CA ILE A 61 17.01 -7.68 -17.71
C ILE A 61 17.39 -6.20 -17.52
N PRO A 62 17.43 -5.38 -18.60
CA PRO A 62 17.65 -3.95 -18.48
C PRO A 62 16.69 -3.33 -17.46
N TRP A 63 17.24 -2.52 -16.55
CA TRP A 63 16.50 -1.91 -15.43
C TRP A 63 15.20 -1.21 -15.89
N ILE A 64 15.24 -0.53 -17.05
CA ILE A 64 14.09 0.17 -17.62
C ILE A 64 12.96 -0.80 -18.01
N GLY A 65 13.30 -1.97 -18.56
CA GLY A 65 12.33 -2.98 -18.97
C GLY A 65 11.66 -3.62 -17.76
N ALA A 66 12.46 -3.93 -16.73
CA ALA A 66 11.92 -4.39 -15.45
C ALA A 66 11.03 -3.33 -14.79
N LEU A 67 11.42 -2.05 -14.85
CA LEU A 67 10.66 -0.96 -14.23
C LEU A 67 9.29 -0.77 -14.89
N ILE A 68 9.23 -0.76 -16.22
CA ILE A 68 7.97 -0.64 -16.95
C ILE A 68 7.07 -1.87 -16.70
N GLY A 69 7.65 -3.08 -16.73
CA GLY A 69 6.93 -4.32 -16.47
C GLY A 69 6.33 -4.36 -15.07
N PHE A 70 7.13 -4.05 -14.05
CA PHE A 70 6.67 -4.03 -12.66
C PHE A 70 5.76 -2.85 -12.33
N ALA A 71 5.92 -1.70 -12.98
CA ALA A 71 4.97 -0.59 -12.85
C ALA A 71 3.60 -0.97 -13.42
N ALA A 72 3.55 -1.57 -14.61
CA ALA A 72 2.30 -2.06 -15.19
C ALA A 72 1.66 -3.16 -14.34
N PHE A 73 2.45 -4.16 -13.91
CA PHE A 73 1.99 -5.23 -13.04
C PHE A 73 1.48 -4.69 -11.68
N GLY A 74 2.19 -3.75 -11.08
CA GLY A 74 1.79 -3.12 -9.83
C GLY A 74 0.48 -2.35 -9.94
N ILE A 75 0.31 -1.55 -11.00
CA ILE A 75 -0.93 -0.81 -11.25
C ILE A 75 -2.10 -1.77 -11.48
N ILE A 76 -1.95 -2.74 -12.40
CA ILE A 76 -3.02 -3.69 -12.73
C ILE A 76 -3.37 -4.53 -11.50
N GLY A 77 -2.37 -5.09 -10.81
CA GLY A 77 -2.58 -5.94 -9.64
C GLY A 77 -3.28 -5.20 -8.50
N GLY A 78 -2.88 -3.95 -8.21
CA GLY A 78 -3.54 -3.18 -7.15
C GLY A 78 -4.94 -2.66 -7.51
N LEU A 79 -5.21 -2.41 -8.79
CA LEU A 79 -6.57 -2.10 -9.25
C LEU A 79 -7.49 -3.31 -9.14
N LEU A 80 -7.01 -4.51 -9.49
CA LEU A 80 -7.76 -5.76 -9.31
C LEU A 80 -8.07 -6.05 -7.83
N MET A 81 -7.20 -5.62 -6.91
CA MET A 81 -7.39 -5.73 -5.47
C MET A 81 -8.19 -4.58 -4.85
N GLY A 82 -8.69 -3.63 -5.66
CA GLY A 82 -9.53 -2.53 -5.19
C GLY A 82 -8.81 -1.47 -4.34
N MET A 83 -7.47 -1.36 -4.46
CA MET A 83 -6.63 -0.55 -3.56
C MET A 83 -6.70 0.97 -3.81
N GLY A 84 -7.60 1.40 -4.69
CA GLY A 84 -7.91 2.81 -4.97
C GLY A 84 -6.80 3.61 -5.64
N GLY A 85 -7.03 4.92 -5.81
CA GLY A 85 -6.09 5.83 -6.47
C GLY A 85 -4.80 6.08 -5.68
N ALA A 86 -4.83 5.92 -4.35
CA ALA A 86 -3.66 6.08 -3.50
C ALA A 86 -2.55 5.06 -3.86
N TRP A 87 -2.92 3.82 -4.15
CA TRP A 87 -1.97 2.81 -4.61
C TRP A 87 -1.31 3.18 -5.94
N VAL A 88 -2.12 3.63 -6.91
CA VAL A 88 -1.61 4.04 -8.23
C VAL A 88 -0.60 5.19 -8.09
N ALA A 89 -0.90 6.17 -7.23
CA ALA A 89 0.03 7.25 -6.91
C ALA A 89 1.34 6.72 -6.30
N THR A 90 1.29 5.72 -5.42
CA THR A 90 2.49 5.07 -4.86
C THR A 90 3.33 4.39 -5.93
N VAL A 91 2.73 3.60 -6.83
CA VAL A 91 3.49 2.92 -7.90
C VAL A 91 4.14 3.94 -8.85
N ILE A 92 3.43 5.01 -9.20
CA ILE A 92 3.98 6.11 -10.01
C ILE A 92 5.11 6.81 -9.25
N GLY A 93 4.92 7.14 -7.97
CA GLY A 93 5.94 7.78 -7.13
C GLY A 93 7.21 6.95 -7.02
N LEU A 94 7.08 5.63 -6.83
CA LEU A 94 8.20 4.70 -6.80
C LEU A 94 8.92 4.62 -8.16
N SER A 95 8.17 4.67 -9.26
CA SER A 95 8.75 4.67 -10.62
C SER A 95 9.56 5.93 -10.89
N VAL A 96 9.03 7.10 -10.51
CA VAL A 96 9.73 8.39 -10.63
C VAL A 96 10.98 8.40 -9.73
N LEU A 97 10.87 7.92 -8.50
CA LEU A 97 12.00 7.81 -7.58
C LEU A 97 13.12 6.93 -8.16
N ALA A 98 12.76 5.79 -8.75
CA ALA A 98 13.74 4.89 -9.38
C ALA A 98 14.46 5.56 -10.56
N VAL A 99 13.74 6.30 -11.42
CA VAL A 99 14.35 7.10 -12.49
C VAL A 99 15.27 8.18 -11.92
N PHE A 100 14.84 8.88 -10.87
CA PHE A 100 15.67 9.88 -10.19
C PHE A 100 16.98 9.28 -9.65
N ILE A 101 16.91 8.12 -8.98
CA ILE A 101 18.10 7.41 -8.51
C ILE A 101 19.01 7.04 -9.68
N GLN A 102 18.45 6.59 -10.80
CA GLN A 102 19.25 6.25 -11.97
C GLN A 102 20.00 7.45 -12.55
N VAL A 103 19.39 8.64 -12.54
CA VAL A 103 20.06 9.88 -12.95
C VAL A 103 21.24 10.21 -12.02
N LEU A 104 21.08 10.00 -10.70
CA LEU A 104 22.17 10.20 -9.75
C LEU A 104 23.33 9.22 -9.98
N ILE A 105 23.03 7.94 -10.25
CA ILE A 105 24.04 6.93 -10.58
C ILE A 105 24.79 7.32 -11.86
N TRP A 106 24.06 7.80 -12.88
CA TRP A 106 24.67 8.26 -14.12
C TRP A 106 25.62 9.45 -13.90
N LEU A 107 25.20 10.45 -13.12
CA LEU A 107 26.06 11.58 -12.75
C LEU A 107 27.30 11.15 -11.96
N GLY A 108 27.14 10.22 -11.01
CA GLY A 108 28.26 9.67 -10.25
C GLY A 108 29.26 8.90 -11.12
N SER A 109 28.78 8.16 -12.13
CA SER A 109 29.63 7.46 -13.08
C SER A 109 30.40 8.37 -14.03
N LEU A 110 30.00 9.64 -14.19
CA LEU A 110 30.73 10.62 -14.98
C LEU A 110 31.85 11.32 -14.19
N LEU A 111 31.83 11.22 -12.86
CA LEU A 111 32.80 11.85 -11.95
C LEU A 111 33.94 10.90 -11.53
N LEU A 112 33.83 9.61 -11.83
CA LEU A 112 34.84 8.57 -11.60
C LEU A 112 35.55 8.23 -12.92
#